data_AF-A0A4U7KL62-F1
#
_entry.id   AF-A0A4U7KL62-F1
#
_cell.length_a   1.000
_cell.length_b   1.000
_cell.length_c   1.000
_cell.angle_alpha   90.00
_cell.angle_beta   90.00
_cell.angle_gamma   90.00
#
_symmetry.space_group_name_H-M   'P 1'
#
loop_
_entity.id
_entity.type
_entity.pdbx_description
1 polymer ?
#
loop_
_entity_poly.entity_id
_entity_poly.type
_entity_poly.pdbx_seq_one_letter_code
_entity_poly.pdbx_strand_id
1 'polypeptide(L)'
;MAGGAAVNRGPHTGSGTEAAAADLNAPQRKSLLSNYDFGELAKLQLPPASGIAEYAIFDRDDALAVHGSQPSFTKSFDPDEVRELIDVFVQATAPSVTEDELKKSSRQIELAGKTFNISGPRGGQYPLQVATLHEQGEGGEVYFVAPTATLLLVVKTAPGADVDYQSSEKQGVWTAIRSFAFALSEKGL
;
A
#
# COMPACT_ATOMS: atom_id res chain seq x y z
N MET A 1 -11.31 40.46 -9.43
CA MET A 1 -11.27 39.05 -9.86
C MET A 1 -11.32 38.19 -8.61
N ALA A 2 -12.48 37.58 -8.37
CA ALA A 2 -12.71 36.65 -7.26
C ALA A 2 -12.12 35.28 -7.60
N GLY A 3 -11.78 34.48 -6.57
CA GLY A 3 -11.47 33.06 -6.74
C GLY A 3 -10.34 32.50 -5.87
N GLY A 4 -10.13 33.00 -4.64
CA GLY A 4 -9.36 32.25 -3.66
C GLY A 4 -10.17 31.05 -3.19
N ALA A 5 -10.02 29.91 -3.85
CA ALA A 5 -10.60 28.66 -3.39
C ALA A 5 -9.99 28.33 -2.03
N ALA A 6 -10.76 28.58 -0.96
CA ALA A 6 -10.44 28.11 0.36
C ALA A 6 -10.42 26.58 0.31
N VAL A 7 -9.22 26.01 0.28
CA VAL A 7 -8.99 24.58 0.46
C VAL A 7 -9.62 24.18 1.80
N ASN A 8 -10.67 23.37 1.72
CA ASN A 8 -11.45 22.92 2.86
C ASN A 8 -10.63 21.87 3.61
N ARG A 9 -9.69 22.32 4.45
CA ARG A 9 -8.84 21.45 5.26
C ARG A 9 -9.67 20.85 6.39
N GLY A 10 -10.25 19.69 6.14
CA GLY A 10 -10.79 18.82 7.19
C GLY A 10 -9.68 18.39 8.18
N PRO A 11 -10.02 17.70 9.27
CA PRO A 11 -9.01 17.21 10.22
C PRO A 11 -8.23 16.06 9.57
N HIS A 12 -7.04 16.33 9.04
CA HIS A 12 -6.12 15.32 8.53
C HIS A 12 -5.03 15.02 9.57
N THR A 13 -4.78 13.75 9.84
CA THR A 13 -3.66 13.28 10.69
C THR A 13 -2.37 13.02 9.90
N GLY A 14 -2.34 13.36 8.60
CA GLY A 14 -1.15 13.25 7.74
C GLY A 14 -0.26 14.49 7.85
N SER A 15 1.01 14.35 7.46
CA SER A 15 1.92 15.50 7.38
C SER A 15 1.37 16.54 6.38
N GLY A 16 1.68 17.83 6.57
CA GLY A 16 1.10 18.91 5.75
C GLY A 16 1.36 18.80 4.24
N THR A 17 2.38 18.03 3.84
CA THR A 17 2.71 17.68 2.45
C THR A 17 1.80 16.58 1.88
N GLU A 18 1.44 15.59 2.70
CA GLU A 18 0.55 14.49 2.29
C GLU A 18 -0.91 14.94 2.18
N ALA A 19 -1.36 15.80 3.10
CA ALA A 19 -2.70 16.39 3.02
C ALA A 19 -2.88 17.19 1.72
N ALA A 20 -1.85 17.93 1.31
CA ALA A 20 -1.87 18.69 0.07
C ALA A 20 -1.89 17.80 -1.19
N ALA A 21 -1.28 16.61 -1.15
CA ALA A 21 -1.26 15.68 -2.27
C ALA A 21 -2.56 14.89 -2.40
N ALA A 22 -3.18 14.52 -1.26
CA ALA A 22 -4.50 13.88 -1.23
C ALA A 22 -5.61 14.80 -1.76
N ASP A 23 -5.47 16.11 -1.58
CA ASP A 23 -6.41 17.12 -2.09
C ASP A 23 -6.28 17.39 -3.61
N LEU A 24 -5.28 16.83 -4.29
CA LEU A 24 -5.09 17.01 -5.73
C LEU A 24 -6.15 16.25 -6.54
N ASN A 25 -6.67 16.90 -7.59
CA ASN A 25 -7.53 16.22 -8.56
C ASN A 25 -6.73 15.25 -9.45
N ALA A 26 -7.42 14.32 -10.11
CA ALA A 26 -6.78 13.24 -10.87
C ALA A 26 -5.72 13.72 -11.91
N PRO A 27 -5.95 14.78 -12.71
CA PRO A 27 -4.92 15.30 -13.61
C PRO A 27 -3.69 15.88 -12.89
N GLN A 28 -3.89 16.64 -11.80
CA GLN A 28 -2.80 17.22 -11.01
C GLN A 28 -1.96 16.14 -10.36
N ARG A 29 -2.61 15.10 -9.80
CA ARG A 29 -1.92 13.98 -9.18
C ARG A 29 -1.15 13.15 -10.19
N LYS A 30 -1.75 12.82 -11.34
CA LYS A 30 -1.05 12.12 -12.42
C LYS A 30 0.20 12.87 -12.88
N SER A 31 0.11 14.20 -12.98
CA SER A 31 1.27 15.03 -13.26
C SER A 31 2.33 14.98 -12.15
N LEU A 32 1.91 15.02 -10.88
CA LEU A 32 2.82 14.90 -9.74
C LEU A 32 3.52 13.55 -9.72
N LEU A 33 2.78 12.44 -9.85
CA LEU A 33 3.31 11.08 -9.88
C LEU A 33 4.32 10.90 -11.01
N SER A 34 4.02 11.43 -12.21
CA SER A 34 4.92 11.33 -13.38
C SER A 34 6.31 11.97 -13.19
N ASN A 35 6.48 12.84 -12.19
CA ASN A 35 7.77 13.47 -11.88
C ASN A 35 8.70 12.60 -11.02
N TYR A 36 8.20 11.52 -10.41
CA TYR A 36 8.99 10.65 -9.54
C TYR A 36 9.51 9.45 -10.31
N ASP A 37 10.79 9.08 -10.16
CA ASP A 37 11.26 7.78 -10.63
C ASP A 37 11.06 6.74 -9.53
N PHE A 38 9.90 6.08 -9.52
CA PHE A 38 9.60 5.04 -8.53
C PHE A 38 10.52 3.82 -8.66
N GLY A 39 11.07 3.56 -9.84
CA GLY A 39 12.01 2.44 -10.05
C GLY A 39 13.34 2.69 -9.32
N GLU A 40 13.88 3.91 -9.41
CA GLU A 40 15.07 4.30 -8.65
C GLU A 40 14.80 4.36 -7.14
N LEU A 41 13.64 4.89 -6.73
CA LEU A 41 13.25 4.90 -5.31
C LEU A 41 13.14 3.48 -4.74
N ALA A 42 12.53 2.56 -5.48
CA ALA A 42 12.42 1.17 -5.08
C ALA A 42 13.78 0.49 -5.02
N LYS A 43 14.70 0.71 -5.96
CA LYS A 43 16.07 0.15 -5.89
C LYS A 43 16.83 0.60 -4.65
N LEU A 44 16.63 1.86 -4.23
CA LEU A 44 17.33 2.44 -3.08
C LEU A 44 16.75 1.95 -1.75
N GLN A 45 15.44 1.73 -1.68
CA GLN A 45 14.72 1.40 -0.44
C GLN A 45 14.39 -0.09 -0.28
N LEU A 46 14.35 -0.86 -1.37
CA LEU A 46 14.05 -2.30 -1.40
C LEU A 46 15.27 -3.07 -1.92
N PRO A 47 16.37 -3.17 -1.16
CA PRO A 47 17.56 -3.87 -1.60
C PRO A 47 17.26 -5.36 -1.82
N PRO A 48 17.94 -6.06 -2.77
CA PRO A 48 17.67 -7.48 -3.07
C PRO A 48 17.77 -8.44 -1.88
N ALA A 49 18.56 -8.09 -0.86
CA ALA A 49 18.69 -8.88 0.38
C ALA A 49 17.47 -8.80 1.31
N SER A 50 16.46 -7.99 0.99
CA SER A 50 15.28 -7.76 1.84
C SER A 50 14.27 -8.92 1.85
N GLY A 51 14.48 -9.98 1.07
CA GLY A 51 13.53 -11.10 0.97
C GLY A 51 12.28 -10.75 0.14
N ILE A 52 12.39 -9.76 -0.75
CA ILE A 52 11.33 -9.33 -1.67
C ILE A 52 11.57 -9.96 -3.04
N ALA A 53 10.57 -10.63 -3.59
CA ALA A 53 10.60 -11.17 -4.95
C ALA A 53 10.07 -10.16 -5.97
N GLU A 54 8.86 -9.66 -5.74
CA GLU A 54 8.19 -8.75 -6.67
C GLU A 54 7.51 -7.59 -5.94
N TYR A 55 7.32 -6.45 -6.61
CA TYR A 55 6.58 -5.32 -6.06
C TYR A 55 5.76 -4.58 -7.12
N ALA A 56 4.64 -4.04 -6.67
CA ALA A 56 3.73 -3.19 -7.41
C ALA A 56 3.36 -1.97 -6.57
N ILE A 57 3.21 -0.83 -7.23
CA ILE A 57 2.80 0.44 -6.63
C ILE A 57 1.58 0.90 -7.42
N PHE A 58 0.46 1.12 -6.74
CA PHE A 58 -0.79 1.57 -7.34
C PHE A 58 -1.14 2.96 -6.85
N ASP A 59 -1.70 3.82 -7.71
CA ASP A 59 -2.36 5.05 -7.25
C ASP A 59 -3.66 4.68 -6.54
N ARG A 60 -3.87 5.26 -5.37
CA ARG A 60 -4.99 4.96 -4.50
C ARG A 60 -6.33 5.48 -5.05
N ASP A 61 -6.33 6.46 -5.96
CA ASP A 61 -7.57 7.01 -6.52
C ASP A 61 -8.11 6.19 -7.69
N ASP A 62 -7.25 5.77 -8.62
CA ASP A 62 -7.67 5.06 -9.83
C ASP A 62 -7.37 3.57 -9.80
N ALA A 63 -6.61 3.10 -8.80
CA ALA A 63 -6.16 1.71 -8.61
C ALA A 63 -5.28 1.20 -9.76
N LEU A 64 -4.67 2.11 -10.54
CA LEU A 64 -3.77 1.75 -11.63
C LEU A 64 -2.32 1.76 -11.16
N ALA A 65 -1.54 0.85 -11.73
CA ALA A 65 -0.11 0.78 -11.44
C ALA A 65 0.62 2.04 -11.91
N VAL A 66 1.42 2.64 -11.03
CA VAL A 66 2.31 3.74 -11.40
C VAL A 66 3.56 3.20 -12.10
N HIS A 67 4.21 4.02 -12.92
CA HIS A 67 5.45 3.65 -13.59
C HIS A 67 6.54 3.34 -12.56
N GLY A 68 7.47 2.44 -12.90
CA GLY A 68 8.48 1.94 -11.95
C GLY A 68 8.05 0.70 -11.17
N SER A 69 6.74 0.38 -11.13
CA SER A 69 6.27 -0.94 -10.70
C SER A 69 6.75 -2.05 -11.63
N GLN A 70 6.89 -3.28 -11.12
CA GLN A 70 7.34 -4.40 -11.93
C GLN A 70 6.23 -4.87 -12.91
N PRO A 71 6.47 -4.85 -14.24
CA PRO A 71 5.43 -5.13 -15.22
C PRO A 71 4.87 -6.56 -15.21
N SER A 72 5.65 -7.55 -14.79
CA SER A 72 5.18 -8.95 -14.67
C SER A 72 4.14 -9.10 -13.57
N PHE A 73 4.43 -8.47 -12.43
CA PHE A 73 3.59 -8.56 -11.23
C PHE A 73 2.36 -7.68 -11.33
N THR A 74 2.49 -6.44 -11.79
CA THR A 74 1.32 -5.53 -11.93
C THR A 74 0.23 -6.06 -12.86
N LYS A 75 0.60 -6.79 -13.92
CA LYS A 75 -0.37 -7.37 -14.86
C LYS A 75 -1.24 -8.47 -14.27
N SER A 76 -0.86 -9.04 -13.12
CA SER A 76 -1.68 -10.06 -12.49
C SER A 76 -2.86 -9.48 -11.71
N PHE A 77 -2.88 -8.17 -11.43
CA PHE A 77 -3.92 -7.54 -10.63
C PHE A 77 -4.99 -6.89 -11.50
N ASP A 78 -6.26 -7.17 -11.21
CA ASP A 78 -7.37 -6.40 -11.75
C ASP A 78 -7.53 -5.08 -10.93
N PRO A 79 -7.75 -3.93 -11.57
CA PRO A 79 -7.99 -2.67 -10.85
C PRO A 79 -9.13 -2.75 -9.84
N ASP A 80 -10.18 -3.56 -10.07
CA ASP A 80 -11.29 -3.70 -9.12
C ASP A 80 -10.86 -4.45 -7.85
N GLU A 81 -10.03 -5.49 -7.97
CA GLU A 81 -9.44 -6.18 -6.81
C GLU A 81 -8.53 -5.24 -5.99
N VAL A 82 -7.78 -4.38 -6.68
CA VAL A 82 -6.92 -3.37 -6.02
C VAL A 82 -7.76 -2.33 -5.27
N ARG A 83 -8.93 -1.93 -5.81
CA ARG A 83 -9.87 -1.04 -5.11
C ARG A 83 -10.41 -1.68 -3.84
N GLU A 84 -10.81 -2.95 -3.90
CA GLU A 84 -11.26 -3.68 -2.71
C GLU A 84 -10.17 -3.71 -1.64
N LEU A 85 -8.91 -3.93 -2.04
CA LEU A 85 -7.78 -3.90 -1.13
C LEU A 85 -7.55 -2.52 -0.50
N ILE A 86 -7.71 -1.43 -1.26
CA ILE A 86 -7.66 -0.05 -0.74
C ILE A 86 -8.78 0.17 0.28
N ASP A 87 -9.99 -0.29 -0.03
CA ASP A 87 -11.16 -0.14 0.85
C ASP A 87 -10.96 -0.82 2.19
N VAL A 88 -10.24 -1.96 2.25
CA VAL A 88 -9.85 -2.61 3.52
C VAL A 88 -9.08 -1.65 4.42
N PHE A 89 -8.10 -0.92 3.88
CA PHE A 89 -7.32 0.05 4.67
C PHE A 89 -8.11 1.31 5.02
N VAL A 90 -9.02 1.76 4.14
CA VAL A 90 -9.93 2.88 4.43
C VAL A 90 -10.87 2.53 5.59
N GLN A 91 -11.47 1.33 5.57
CA GLN A 91 -12.30 0.85 6.67
C GLN A 91 -11.49 0.68 7.96
N ALA A 92 -10.24 0.20 7.88
CA ALA A 92 -9.38 0.03 9.04
C ALA A 92 -8.90 1.34 9.67
N THR A 93 -8.91 2.44 8.92
CA THR A 93 -8.55 3.78 9.41
C THR A 93 -9.78 4.60 9.80
N ALA A 94 -11.00 4.12 9.49
CA ALA A 94 -12.21 4.88 9.74
C ALA A 94 -12.48 4.98 11.26
N PRO A 95 -12.71 6.19 11.80
CA PRO A 95 -12.88 6.41 13.24
C PRO A 95 -14.17 5.79 13.80
N SER A 96 -15.11 5.40 12.94
CA SER A 96 -16.40 4.81 13.31
C SER A 96 -16.41 3.29 13.30
N VAL A 97 -15.36 2.63 12.80
CA VAL A 97 -15.34 1.16 12.65
C VAL A 97 -14.75 0.52 13.91
N THR A 98 -15.50 -0.40 14.50
CA THR A 98 -15.04 -1.14 15.68
C THR A 98 -14.06 -2.25 15.30
N GLU A 99 -13.17 -2.65 16.21
CA GLU A 99 -12.25 -3.78 15.97
C GLU A 99 -12.99 -5.08 15.58
N ASP A 100 -14.21 -5.27 16.10
CA ASP A 100 -15.02 -6.46 15.83
C ASP A 100 -15.67 -6.43 14.44
N GLU A 101 -15.98 -5.25 13.91
CA GLU A 101 -16.45 -5.07 12.52
C GLU A 101 -15.30 -5.31 11.55
N LEU A 102 -14.11 -4.78 11.83
CA LEU A 102 -12.88 -5.05 11.06
C LEU A 102 -12.56 -6.55 11.02
N LYS A 103 -12.58 -7.23 12.18
CA LYS A 103 -12.34 -8.68 12.25
C LYS A 103 -13.39 -9.51 11.49
N LYS A 104 -14.56 -8.96 11.17
CA LYS A 104 -15.63 -9.64 10.42
C LYS A 104 -15.64 -9.30 8.94
N SER A 105 -15.32 -8.06 8.54
CA SER A 105 -15.37 -7.62 7.14
C SER A 105 -14.12 -7.96 6.35
N SER A 106 -12.93 -8.00 6.96
CA SER A 106 -11.66 -8.04 6.22
C SER A 106 -10.84 -9.32 6.44
N ARG A 107 -11.47 -10.50 6.46
CA ARG A 107 -10.73 -11.77 6.64
C ARG A 107 -10.12 -12.32 5.36
N GLN A 108 -10.77 -12.10 4.23
CA GLN A 108 -10.41 -12.70 2.95
C GLN A 108 -10.56 -11.70 1.82
N ILE A 109 -9.69 -11.80 0.83
CA ILE A 109 -9.74 -11.00 -0.40
C ILE A 109 -9.29 -11.85 -1.59
N GLU A 110 -9.87 -11.60 -2.75
CA GLU A 110 -9.41 -12.16 -4.02
C GLU A 110 -8.49 -11.16 -4.71
N LEU A 111 -7.26 -11.59 -5.02
CA LEU A 111 -6.26 -10.78 -5.71
C LEU A 111 -5.53 -11.68 -6.70
N ALA A 112 -5.39 -11.21 -7.93
CA ALA A 112 -4.70 -11.94 -8.99
C ALA A 112 -5.22 -13.38 -9.20
N GLY A 113 -6.54 -13.55 -9.07
CA GLY A 113 -7.20 -14.86 -9.18
C GLY A 113 -6.89 -15.84 -8.03
N LYS A 114 -6.35 -15.34 -6.91
CA LYS A 114 -6.03 -16.13 -5.71
C LYS A 114 -6.74 -15.58 -4.48
N THR A 115 -7.11 -16.46 -3.56
CA THR A 115 -7.74 -16.06 -2.30
C THR A 115 -6.68 -15.91 -1.20
N PHE A 116 -6.66 -14.74 -0.55
CA PHE A 116 -5.74 -14.44 0.54
C PHE A 116 -6.49 -14.23 1.85
N ASN A 117 -5.90 -14.69 2.96
CA ASN A 117 -6.29 -14.30 4.31
C ASN A 117 -5.52 -13.05 4.72
N ILE A 118 -6.23 -12.04 5.23
CA ILE A 118 -5.63 -10.78 5.67
C ILE A 118 -5.25 -10.86 7.16
N SER A 119 -3.99 -10.61 7.46
CA SER A 119 -3.42 -10.47 8.81
C SER A 119 -2.96 -9.04 9.04
N GLY A 120 -3.78 -8.23 9.72
CA GLY A 120 -3.55 -6.79 9.91
C GLY A 120 -4.72 -5.97 9.37
N PRO A 121 -4.60 -4.63 9.27
CA PRO A 121 -3.38 -3.84 9.36
C PRO A 121 -2.84 -3.70 10.79
N ARG A 122 -1.52 -3.83 10.96
CA ARG A 122 -0.84 -3.60 12.24
C ARG A 122 -0.13 -2.26 12.21
N GLY A 123 -0.67 -1.28 12.93
CA GLY A 123 -0.06 0.03 13.15
C GLY A 123 -1.10 1.10 13.51
N GLY A 124 -1.05 1.57 14.75
CA GLY A 124 -2.06 2.49 15.30
C GLY A 124 -2.02 3.93 14.76
N GLN A 125 -1.09 4.27 13.86
CA GLN A 125 -1.00 5.59 13.23
C GLN A 125 -0.48 5.48 11.80
N TYR A 126 -1.15 6.14 10.86
CA TYR A 126 -0.61 6.41 9.52
C TYR A 126 0.77 7.12 9.63
N PRO A 127 1.79 6.76 8.83
CA PRO A 127 1.80 5.81 7.70
C PRO A 127 2.07 4.34 8.08
N LEU A 128 1.90 3.95 9.34
CA LEU A 128 2.40 2.66 9.87
C LEU A 128 1.47 1.46 9.66
N GLN A 129 0.50 1.51 8.76
CA GLN A 129 -0.42 0.39 8.54
C GLN A 129 0.15 -0.59 7.52
N VAL A 130 0.64 -1.74 7.97
CA VAL A 130 1.01 -2.83 7.08
C VAL A 130 0.08 -4.02 7.33
N ALA A 131 -0.52 -4.55 6.27
CA ALA A 131 -1.22 -5.82 6.29
C ALA A 131 -0.37 -6.90 5.63
N THR A 132 -0.45 -8.12 6.14
CA THR A 132 0.15 -9.30 5.52
C THR A 132 -0.97 -10.16 4.95
N LEU A 133 -0.90 -10.47 3.67
CA LEU A 133 -1.83 -11.35 2.96
C LEU A 133 -1.19 -12.72 2.83
N HIS A 134 -1.90 -13.77 3.23
CA HIS A 134 -1.44 -15.15 3.15
C HIS A 134 -2.34 -15.91 2.18
N GLU A 135 -1.80 -16.42 1.07
CA GLU A 135 -2.56 -17.22 0.12
C GLU A 135 -3.13 -18.46 0.80
N GLN A 136 -4.38 -18.80 0.50
CA GLN A 136 -5.01 -20.01 1.03
C GLN A 136 -4.44 -21.26 0.34
N GLY A 137 -3.81 -22.14 1.13
CA GLY A 137 -3.23 -23.40 0.65
C GLY A 137 -1.89 -23.69 1.34
N GLU A 138 -1.39 -24.93 1.26
CA GLU A 138 -0.05 -25.24 1.75
C GLU A 138 1.01 -24.66 0.81
N GLY A 139 1.94 -23.87 1.35
CA GLY A 139 3.03 -23.26 0.58
C GLY A 139 2.60 -22.11 -0.33
N GLY A 140 1.51 -21.42 0.03
CA GLY A 140 0.99 -20.27 -0.71
C GLY A 140 1.88 -19.03 -0.60
N GLU A 141 1.66 -18.07 -1.51
CA GLU A 141 2.40 -16.81 -1.52
C GLU A 141 2.01 -15.90 -0.35
N VAL A 142 2.98 -15.10 0.10
CA VAL A 142 2.75 -14.07 1.13
C VAL A 142 2.98 -12.70 0.51
N TYR A 143 1.98 -11.84 0.59
CA TYR A 143 2.10 -10.44 0.21
C TYR A 143 2.11 -9.54 1.44
N PHE A 144 2.84 -8.45 1.36
CA PHE A 144 2.76 -7.34 2.30
C PHE A 144 2.19 -6.14 1.58
N VAL A 145 1.22 -5.50 2.22
CA VAL A 145 0.52 -4.35 1.65
C VAL A 145 0.61 -3.19 2.61
N ALA A 146 0.99 -2.02 2.09
CA ALA A 146 1.12 -0.79 2.85
C ALA A 146 0.56 0.39 2.06
N PRO A 147 -0.46 1.11 2.58
CA PRO A 147 -0.93 2.33 1.97
C PRO A 147 -0.06 3.52 2.39
N THR A 148 0.08 4.48 1.49
CA THR A 148 0.51 5.85 1.76
C THR A 148 -0.68 6.79 1.52
N ALA A 149 -0.44 8.10 1.43
CA ALA A 149 -1.51 9.08 1.29
C ALA A 149 -2.18 8.93 -0.07
N THR A 150 -1.37 8.69 -1.10
CA THR A 150 -1.75 8.65 -2.50
C THR A 150 -1.46 7.31 -3.17
N LEU A 151 -0.71 6.40 -2.53
CA LEU A 151 -0.29 5.13 -3.13
C LEU A 151 -0.70 3.92 -2.29
N LEU A 152 -0.72 2.76 -2.93
CA LEU A 152 -0.78 1.45 -2.30
C LEU A 152 0.44 0.63 -2.77
N LEU A 153 1.25 0.18 -1.82
CA LEU A 153 2.36 -0.73 -2.06
C LEU A 153 1.89 -2.17 -1.88
N VAL A 154 2.15 -3.03 -2.87
CA VAL A 154 1.93 -4.48 -2.79
C VAL A 154 3.25 -5.17 -3.07
N VAL A 155 3.72 -6.00 -2.14
CA VAL A 155 5.04 -6.61 -2.21
C VAL A 155 4.93 -8.11 -1.96
N LYS A 156 5.43 -8.90 -2.91
CA LYS A 156 5.52 -10.35 -2.82
C LYS A 156 6.82 -10.76 -2.15
N THR A 157 6.75 -11.62 -1.14
CA THR A 157 7.94 -12.19 -0.49
C THR A 157 8.65 -13.19 -1.40
N ALA A 158 9.97 -13.26 -1.28
CA ALA A 158 10.78 -14.30 -1.89
C ALA A 158 10.68 -15.64 -1.10
N PRO A 159 11.00 -16.78 -1.75
CA PRO A 159 11.05 -18.07 -1.07
C PRO A 159 11.92 -18.03 0.18
N GLY A 160 11.41 -18.53 1.30
CA GLY A 160 12.04 -18.49 2.62
C GLY A 160 11.56 -17.33 3.50
N ALA A 161 10.95 -16.30 2.92
CA ALA A 161 10.21 -15.25 3.63
C ALA A 161 8.68 -15.40 3.49
N ASP A 162 8.23 -16.33 2.66
CA ASP A 162 6.85 -16.73 2.35
C ASP A 162 6.28 -17.78 3.33
N VAL A 163 6.71 -17.75 4.59
CA VAL A 163 6.24 -18.67 5.64
C VAL A 163 4.94 -18.17 6.28
N ASP A 164 4.21 -18.93 7.09
CA ASP A 164 3.03 -18.40 7.80
C ASP A 164 3.34 -17.77 9.17
N TYR A 165 4.45 -18.17 9.78
CA TYR A 165 4.87 -17.70 11.11
C TYR A 165 5.76 -16.45 11.02
N GLN A 166 6.10 -15.85 12.16
CA GLN A 166 7.01 -14.71 12.22
C GLN A 166 8.47 -15.20 12.16
N SER A 167 9.19 -14.87 11.08
CA SER A 167 10.61 -15.16 10.89
C SER A 167 11.46 -13.88 10.80
N SER A 168 12.78 -14.00 10.92
CA SER A 168 13.73 -12.91 10.72
C SER A 168 13.62 -12.29 9.34
N GLU A 169 13.42 -13.13 8.33
CA GLU A 169 13.33 -12.75 6.92
C GLU A 169 12.07 -11.93 6.69
N LYS A 170 10.93 -12.36 7.24
CA LYS A 170 9.69 -11.58 7.22
C LYS A 170 9.78 -10.25 7.95
N GLN A 171 10.47 -10.21 9.08
CA GLN A 171 10.73 -8.95 9.78
C GLN A 171 11.59 -8.01 8.92
N GLY A 172 12.55 -8.55 8.17
CA GLY A 172 13.33 -7.82 7.17
C GLY A 172 12.46 -7.21 6.08
N VAL A 173 11.58 -8.02 5.47
CA VAL A 173 10.60 -7.55 4.46
C VAL A 173 9.71 -6.45 5.05
N TRP A 174 9.12 -6.68 6.22
CA TRP A 174 8.25 -5.72 6.89
C TRP A 174 8.96 -4.39 7.15
N THR A 175 10.22 -4.44 7.60
CA THR A 175 11.02 -3.24 7.88
C THR A 175 11.37 -2.48 6.59
N ALA A 176 11.73 -3.19 5.52
CA ALA A 176 12.02 -2.58 4.22
C ALA A 176 10.79 -1.87 3.65
N ILE A 177 9.62 -2.51 3.69
CA ILE A 177 8.35 -1.93 3.22
C ILE A 177 7.98 -0.71 4.04
N ARG A 178 8.13 -0.78 5.37
CA ARG A 178 7.89 0.35 6.25
C ARG A 178 8.81 1.53 5.94
N SER A 179 10.10 1.28 5.71
CA SER A 179 11.06 2.31 5.32
C SER A 179 10.69 2.94 3.98
N PHE A 180 10.28 2.11 3.02
CA PHE A 180 9.88 2.59 1.70
C PHE A 180 8.61 3.43 1.73
N ALA A 181 7.56 2.96 2.42
CA ALA A 181 6.33 3.71 2.64
C ALA A 181 6.61 5.06 3.32
N PHE A 182 7.47 5.08 4.34
CA PHE A 182 7.87 6.31 5.02
C PHE A 182 8.62 7.27 4.09
N ALA A 183 9.54 6.78 3.25
CA ALA A 183 10.26 7.61 2.29
C ALA A 183 9.36 8.22 1.20
N LEU A 184 8.25 7.54 0.86
CA LEU A 184 7.21 8.07 -0.03
C LEU A 184 6.37 9.13 0.69
N SER A 185 5.94 8.85 1.92
CA SER A 185 5.25 9.81 2.79
C SER A 185 6.03 11.11 3.00
N GLU A 186 7.36 11.04 3.22
CA GLU A 186 8.22 12.23 3.33
C GLU A 186 8.23 13.09 2.05
N LYS A 187 7.95 12.47 0.90
CA LYS A 187 7.82 13.16 -0.40
C LYS A 187 6.40 13.66 -0.66
N GLY A 188 5.48 13.49 0.29
CA GLY A 188 4.07 13.84 0.19
C GLY A 188 3.24 12.83 -0.59
N LEU A 189 3.73 11.60 -0.77
CA LEU A 189 3.04 10.53 -1.52
C LEU A 189 2.30 9.56 -0.60
#